data_AF-A0A4V0XAA1-F1
#
_entry.id   AF-A0A4V0XAA1-F1
#
_cell.length_a   1.000
_cell.length_b   1.000
_cell.length_c   1.000
_cell.angle_alpha   90.00
_cell.angle_beta   90.00
_cell.angle_gamma   90.00
#
_symmetry.space_group_name_H-M   'P 1'
#
loop_
_entity.id
_entity.type
_entity.pdbx_description
1 polymer ?
#
loop_
_entity_poly.entity_id
_entity_poly.type
_entity_poly.pdbx_seq_one_letter_code
_entity_poly.pdbx_strand_id
1 'polypeptide(L)'
;MISSITLNILSKLPLLVASAGIFYFSSLPQPPFVLTSFQWQDKVLHLAAYFAYGITIALAIHVHQSISSNKKMTLIGLIGFLYALSDEYHQSFVPGRTSELGDIIADWIGVISAIMLYRLCIKRIA
;
A
#
# COMPACT_ATOMS: atom_id res chain seq x y z
N MET A 1 -27.03 10.34 9.99
CA MET A 1 -25.76 10.95 10.46
C MET A 1 -24.84 9.79 10.85
N ILE A 2 -23.70 9.59 10.17
CA ILE A 2 -22.80 8.46 10.49
C ILE A 2 -22.05 8.82 11.78
N SER A 3 -21.96 7.89 12.74
CA SER A 3 -21.22 8.13 13.98
C SER A 3 -19.72 8.22 13.71
N SER A 4 -18.97 8.96 14.53
CA SER A 4 -17.50 9.04 14.42
C SER A 4 -16.82 7.68 14.54
N ILE A 5 -17.41 6.77 15.32
CA ILE A 5 -16.96 5.38 15.47
C ILE A 5 -17.15 4.62 14.15
N THR A 6 -18.33 4.73 13.54
CA THR A 6 -18.63 4.08 12.26
C THR A 6 -17.72 4.58 11.14
N LEU A 7 -17.44 5.89 11.08
CA LEU A 7 -16.52 6.47 10.10
C LEU A 7 -15.08 5.94 10.27
N ASN A 8 -14.61 5.81 11.51
CA ASN A 8 -13.29 5.26 11.81
C ASN A 8 -13.14 3.78 11.45
N ILE A 9 -14.21 2.98 11.58
CA ILE A 9 -14.20 1.58 11.18
C ILE A 9 -14.21 1.49 9.66
N LEU A 10 -15.08 2.25 9.01
CA LEU A 10 -15.26 2.20 7.56
C LEU A 10 -14.01 2.70 6.81
N SER A 11 -13.30 3.70 7.34
CA SER A 11 -12.06 4.21 6.71
C SER A 11 -10.91 3.20 6.72
N LYS A 12 -10.93 2.22 7.63
CA LYS A 12 -9.90 1.17 7.75
C LYS A 12 -10.22 -0.08 6.95
N LEU A 13 -11.48 -0.28 6.55
CA LEU A 13 -11.88 -1.46 5.80
C LEU A 13 -11.11 -1.60 4.47
N PRO A 14 -10.96 -0.55 3.63
CA PRO A 14 -10.16 -0.65 2.41
C PRO A 14 -8.70 -1.01 2.68
N LEU A 15 -8.13 -0.50 3.77
CA LEU A 15 -6.75 -0.82 4.19
C LEU A 15 -6.61 -2.32 4.49
N LEU A 16 -7.51 -2.88 5.30
CA LEU A 16 -7.46 -4.31 5.65
C LEU A 16 -7.66 -5.21 4.43
N VAL A 17 -8.59 -4.84 3.54
CA VAL A 17 -8.82 -5.57 2.29
C VAL A 17 -7.59 -5.51 1.38
N ALA A 18 -6.97 -4.34 1.25
CA ALA A 18 -5.77 -4.17 0.43
C ALA A 18 -4.57 -4.95 1.02
N SER A 19 -4.36 -4.92 2.33
CA SER A 19 -3.34 -5.75 2.99
C SER A 19 -3.57 -7.24 2.71
N ALA A 20 -4.78 -7.74 2.96
CA ALA A 20 -5.11 -9.14 2.72
C ALA A 20 -4.95 -9.54 1.26
N GLY A 21 -5.34 -8.67 0.33
CA GLY A 21 -5.17 -8.89 -1.11
C GLY A 21 -3.70 -8.98 -1.52
N ILE A 22 -2.86 -8.03 -1.09
CA ILE A 22 -1.42 -8.06 -1.37
C ILE A 22 -0.81 -9.34 -0.81
N PHE A 23 -1.05 -9.64 0.47
CA PHE A 23 -0.51 -10.83 1.12
C PHE A 23 -0.89 -12.11 0.37
N TYR A 24 -2.18 -12.25 0.00
CA TYR A 24 -2.67 -13.41 -0.75
C TYR A 24 -1.95 -13.58 -2.09
N PHE A 25 -1.82 -12.51 -2.89
CA PHE A 25 -1.15 -12.60 -4.18
C PHE A 25 0.36 -12.85 -4.02
N SER A 26 0.99 -12.28 -3.01
CA SER A 26 2.39 -12.51 -2.68
C SER A 26 2.66 -13.93 -2.15
N SER A 27 1.64 -14.63 -1.64
CA SER A 27 1.74 -16.06 -1.28
C SER A 27 1.70 -17.00 -2.50
N LEU A 28 1.40 -16.50 -3.69
CA LEU A 28 1.41 -17.29 -4.92
C LEU A 28 2.82 -17.28 -5.54
N PRO A 29 3.40 -18.43 -5.93
CA PRO A 29 4.68 -18.46 -6.63
C PRO A 29 4.68 -17.61 -7.90
N GLN A 30 3.57 -17.67 -8.64
CA GLN A 30 3.33 -16.85 -9.82
C GLN A 30 1.86 -16.38 -9.84
N PRO A 31 1.59 -15.08 -9.64
CA PRO A 31 0.25 -14.54 -9.73
C PRO A 31 -0.30 -14.64 -11.16
N PRO A 32 -1.61 -14.89 -11.35
CA PRO A 32 -2.21 -15.20 -12.66
C PRO A 32 -2.17 -14.04 -13.66
N PHE A 33 -1.87 -12.81 -13.22
CA PHE A 33 -1.79 -11.60 -14.03
C PHE A 33 -0.35 -11.19 -14.39
N VAL A 34 0.66 -11.91 -13.90
CA VAL A 34 2.06 -11.77 -14.35
C VAL A 34 2.22 -12.62 -15.61
N LEU A 35 1.60 -12.16 -16.69
CA LEU A 35 1.92 -12.63 -18.04
C LEU A 35 3.30 -12.07 -18.35
N THR A 36 4.29 -12.83 -18.82
CA THR A 36 5.61 -12.28 -19.17
C THR A 36 5.56 -11.45 -20.46
N SER A 37 4.71 -10.42 -20.49
CA SER A 37 4.44 -9.62 -21.69
C SER A 37 5.53 -8.58 -21.93
N PHE A 38 6.20 -8.10 -20.86
CA PHE A 38 7.40 -7.28 -20.93
C PHE A 38 8.25 -7.38 -19.65
N GLN A 39 9.53 -7.01 -19.75
CA GLN A 39 10.57 -7.24 -18.72
C GLN A 39 10.29 -6.60 -17.34
N TRP A 40 9.56 -5.49 -17.29
CA TRP A 40 9.34 -4.69 -16.07
C TRP A 40 7.92 -4.80 -15.51
N GLN A 41 7.10 -5.71 -16.03
CA GLN A 41 5.68 -5.79 -15.69
C GLN A 41 5.44 -6.02 -14.20
N ASP A 42 6.20 -6.93 -13.61
CA ASP A 42 6.15 -7.25 -12.18
C ASP A 42 6.41 -5.99 -11.33
N LYS A 43 7.37 -5.16 -11.70
CA LYS A 43 7.74 -3.94 -10.97
C LYS A 43 6.65 -2.86 -11.12
N VAL A 44 5.98 -2.81 -12.27
CA VAL A 44 4.82 -1.95 -12.50
C VAL A 44 3.63 -2.39 -11.63
N LEU A 45 3.42 -3.71 -11.47
CA LEU A 45 2.37 -4.25 -10.61
C LEU A 45 2.63 -3.94 -9.14
N HIS A 46 3.86 -4.12 -8.68
CA HIS A 46 4.33 -3.73 -7.34
C HIS A 46 4.07 -2.24 -7.06
N LEU A 47 4.55 -1.37 -7.95
CA LEU A 47 4.31 0.07 -7.87
C LEU A 47 2.80 0.41 -7.81
N ALA A 48 1.99 -0.18 -8.69
CA ALA A 48 0.56 0.09 -8.75
C ALA A 48 -0.18 -0.40 -7.50
N ALA A 49 0.15 -1.61 -7.02
CA ALA A 49 -0.43 -2.19 -5.82
C ALA A 49 -0.12 -1.35 -4.58
N TYR A 50 1.14 -0.94 -4.41
CA TYR A 50 1.55 -0.13 -3.26
C TYR A 50 1.16 1.34 -3.36
N PHE A 51 0.96 1.88 -4.56
CA PHE A 51 0.28 3.15 -4.76
C PHE A 51 -1.16 3.10 -4.25
N ALA A 52 -1.93 2.09 -4.67
CA ALA A 52 -3.29 1.89 -4.19
C ALA A 52 -3.32 1.65 -2.67
N TYR A 53 -2.40 0.83 -2.15
CA TYR A 53 -2.23 0.59 -0.73
C TYR A 53 -1.96 1.88 0.06
N GLY A 54 -1.01 2.70 -0.42
CA GLY A 54 -0.70 4.00 0.18
C GLY A 54 -1.92 4.93 0.24
N ILE A 55 -2.80 4.92 -0.77
CA ILE A 55 -4.07 5.66 -0.74
C ILE A 55 -4.97 5.13 0.36
N THR A 56 -5.10 3.81 0.52
CA THR A 56 -5.94 3.24 1.60
C THR A 56 -5.43 3.59 2.99
N ILE A 57 -4.10 3.59 3.21
CA ILE A 57 -3.50 4.07 4.46
C ILE A 57 -3.83 5.55 4.67
N ALA A 58 -3.70 6.36 3.61
CA ALA A 58 -3.99 7.78 3.67
C ALA A 58 -5.45 8.06 4.06
N LEU A 59 -6.41 7.33 3.48
CA LEU A 59 -7.84 7.42 3.85
C LEU A 59 -8.09 7.01 5.29
N ALA A 60 -7.48 5.90 5.75
CA ALA A 60 -7.61 5.41 7.12
C ALA A 60 -7.07 6.41 8.15
N ILE A 61 -5.99 7.11 7.84
CA ILE A 61 -5.36 8.10 8.74
C ILE A 61 -6.02 9.49 8.63
N HIS A 62 -6.59 9.84 7.47
CA HIS A 62 -7.09 11.17 7.21
C HIS A 62 -8.17 11.62 8.21
N VAL A 63 -9.05 10.69 8.63
CA VAL A 63 -10.16 10.93 9.58
C VAL A 63 -9.69 11.42 10.96
N HIS A 64 -8.42 11.21 11.32
CA HIS A 64 -7.85 11.65 12.59
C HIS A 64 -7.40 13.12 12.53
N GLN A 65 -8.30 14.05 12.85
CA GLN A 65 -8.05 15.50 12.72
C GLN A 65 -6.98 16.05 13.68
N SER A 66 -6.71 15.38 14.81
CA SER A 66 -5.70 15.81 15.79
C SER A 66 -4.25 15.59 15.33
N ILE A 67 -4.04 14.83 14.25
CA ILE A 67 -2.71 14.51 13.73
C ILE A 67 -2.35 15.53 12.63
N SER A 68 -1.19 16.19 12.76
CA SER A 68 -0.71 17.13 11.74
C SER A 68 -0.45 16.44 10.39
N SER A 69 -0.63 17.17 9.30
CA SER A 69 -0.45 16.62 7.93
C SER A 69 0.92 16.01 7.70
N ASN A 70 1.99 16.62 8.23
CA ASN A 70 3.34 16.07 8.13
C ASN A 70 3.45 14.72 8.85
N LYS A 71 2.90 14.61 10.07
CA LYS A 71 2.90 13.35 10.81
C LYS A 71 2.05 12.28 10.11
N LYS A 72 0.92 12.65 9.49
CA LYS A 72 0.12 11.73 8.65
C LYS A 72 0.95 11.20 7.48
N MET A 73 1.64 12.08 6.74
CA MET A 73 2.51 11.68 5.62
C MET A 73 3.64 10.74 6.08
N THR A 74 4.29 11.03 7.22
CA THR A 74 5.31 10.15 7.80
C THR A 74 4.72 8.78 8.16
N LEU A 75 3.52 8.73 8.74
CA LEU A 75 2.87 7.46 9.09
C LEU A 75 2.48 6.66 7.84
N ILE A 76 1.96 7.30 6.80
CA ILE A 76 1.64 6.64 5.52
C ILE A 76 2.91 5.99 4.95
N GLY A 77 4.01 6.74 4.92
CA GLY A 77 5.30 6.23 4.49
C GLY A 77 5.77 5.08 5.36
N LEU A 78 5.87 5.27 6.67
CA LEU A 78 6.40 4.24 7.56
C LEU A 78 5.61 2.93 7.48
N ILE A 79 4.28 3.01 7.48
CA ILE A 79 3.41 1.83 7.39
C ILE A 79 3.58 1.15 6.04
N GLY A 80 3.56 1.91 4.94
CA GLY A 80 3.74 1.36 3.60
C GLY A 80 5.11 0.69 3.40
N PHE A 81 6.18 1.31 3.90
CA PHE A 81 7.55 0.76 3.82
C PHE A 81 7.70 -0.53 4.61
N LEU A 82 7.23 -0.53 5.87
CA LEU A 82 7.32 -1.71 6.73
C LEU A 82 6.49 -2.85 6.16
N TYR A 83 5.33 -2.55 5.55
CA TYR A 83 4.53 -3.56 4.88
C TYR A 83 5.25 -4.14 3.66
N ALA A 84 5.85 -3.29 2.81
CA ALA A 84 6.66 -3.73 1.67
C ALA A 84 7.82 -4.65 2.09
N LEU A 85 8.58 -4.25 3.12
CA LEU A 85 9.63 -5.08 3.69
C LEU A 85 9.10 -6.41 4.22
N SER A 86 7.96 -6.39 4.92
CA SER A 86 7.36 -7.60 5.47
C SER A 86 6.85 -8.54 4.38
N ASP A 87 6.31 -7.99 3.28
CA ASP A 87 5.80 -8.77 2.16
C ASP A 87 6.96 -9.42 1.41
N GLU A 88 8.02 -8.68 1.12
CA GLU A 88 9.23 -9.18 0.49
C GLU A 88 9.90 -10.29 1.31
N TYR A 89 9.97 -10.09 2.62
CA TYR A 89 10.44 -11.11 3.56
C TYR A 89 9.52 -12.34 3.56
N HIS A 90 8.20 -12.17 3.53
CA HIS A 90 7.24 -13.26 3.40
C HIS A 90 7.42 -14.04 2.09
N GLN A 91 7.62 -13.34 0.97
CA GLN A 91 7.86 -13.94 -0.34
C GLN A 91 9.11 -14.83 -0.36
N SER A 92 10.13 -14.52 0.46
CA SER A 92 11.32 -15.37 0.60
C SER A 92 11.03 -16.79 1.14
N PHE A 93 9.87 -17.01 1.77
CA PHE A 93 9.41 -18.32 2.23
C PHE A 93 8.50 -19.05 1.23
N VAL A 94 8.13 -18.41 0.11
CA VAL A 94 7.23 -18.99 -0.89
C VAL A 94 8.06 -19.75 -1.93
N PRO A 95 7.96 -21.09 -2.01
CA PRO A 95 8.75 -21.87 -2.96
C PRO A 95 8.46 -21.46 -4.41
N GLY A 96 9.51 -21.14 -5.16
CA GLY A 96 9.39 -20.70 -6.56
C GLY A 96 9.09 -19.21 -6.74
N ARG A 97 8.98 -18.44 -5.66
CA ARG A 97 8.97 -16.97 -5.70
C ARG A 97 10.41 -16.45 -5.52
N THR A 98 10.76 -15.40 -6.25
CA THR A 98 12.04 -14.70 -6.08
C THR A 98 11.80 -13.46 -5.25
N SER A 99 12.60 -13.29 -4.19
CA SER A 99 12.62 -12.04 -3.45
C SER A 99 13.66 -11.10 -4.06
N GLU A 100 13.27 -9.88 -4.41
CA GLU A 100 14.07 -8.88 -5.12
C GLU A 100 14.03 -7.51 -4.44
N LEU A 101 15.22 -6.92 -4.24
CA LEU A 101 15.32 -5.52 -3.76
C LEU A 101 14.60 -4.54 -4.71
N GLY A 102 14.49 -4.88 -6.00
CA GLY A 102 13.76 -4.10 -6.99
C GLY A 102 12.27 -3.94 -6.67
N ASP A 103 11.67 -4.94 -6.03
CA ASP A 103 10.24 -4.94 -5.70
C ASP A 103 9.97 -4.03 -4.50
N ILE A 104 10.83 -4.07 -3.46
CA ILE A 104 10.81 -3.09 -2.37
C ILE A 104 10.93 -1.65 -2.90
N ILE A 105 11.81 -1.41 -3.88
CA ILE A 105 11.99 -0.08 -4.47
C ILE A 105 10.72 0.35 -5.21
N ALA A 106 10.13 -0.53 -6.03
CA ALA A 106 8.90 -0.27 -6.76
C ALA A 106 7.74 0.02 -5.80
N ASP A 107 7.59 -0.79 -4.76
CA ASP A 107 6.60 -0.63 -3.70
C ASP A 107 6.75 0.72 -3.01
N TRP A 108 8.00 1.09 -2.68
CA TRP A 108 8.29 2.34 -2.02
C TRP A 108 7.96 3.56 -2.88
N ILE A 109 8.28 3.51 -4.18
CA ILE A 109 7.89 4.55 -5.15
C ILE A 109 6.36 4.65 -5.22
N GLY A 110 5.64 3.54 -5.19
CA GLY A 110 4.18 3.50 -5.12
C GLY A 110 3.65 4.25 -3.90
N VAL A 111 4.15 3.94 -2.69
CA VAL A 111 3.76 4.60 -1.44
C VAL A 111 4.08 6.10 -1.47
N ILE A 112 5.28 6.50 -1.93
CA ILE A 112 5.64 7.92 -2.05
C ILE A 112 4.70 8.65 -3.01
N SER A 113 4.31 8.01 -4.12
CA SER A 113 3.36 8.57 -5.08
C SER A 113 1.98 8.80 -4.45
N ALA A 114 1.54 7.88 -3.58
CA ALA A 114 0.30 8.04 -2.81
C ALA A 114 0.40 9.18 -1.78
N ILE A 115 1.56 9.38 -1.14
CA ILE A 115 1.79 10.51 -0.23
C ILE A 115 1.72 11.84 -0.99
N MET A 116 2.26 11.91 -2.20
CA MET A 116 2.14 13.10 -3.06
C MET A 116 0.68 13.37 -3.42
N LEU A 117 -0.08 12.34 -3.82
CA LEU A 117 -1.51 12.47 -4.06
C LEU A 117 -2.27 12.93 -2.81
N TYR A 118 -1.93 12.39 -1.64
CA TYR A 118 -2.53 12.80 -0.37
C TYR A 118 -2.29 14.30 -0.10
N ARG A 119 -1.06 14.76 -0.31
CA ARG A 119 -0.68 16.16 -0.11
C ARG A 119 -1.38 17.12 -1.08
N LEU A 120 -1.64 16.70 -2.31
CA LEU A 120 -2.20 17.54 -3.37
C LEU A 120 -3.73 17.55 -3.38
N CYS A 121 -4.36 16.38 -3.19
CA CYS A 121 -5.79 16.19 -3.39
C CYS A 121 -6.51 15.87 -2.07
N ILE A 122 -6.14 14.78 -1.40
CA ILE A 122 -6.94 14.21 -0.30
C ILE A 122 -6.97 15.15 0.91
N LYS A 123 -5.86 15.82 1.25
CA LYS A 123 -5.85 16.75 2.38
C LYS A 123 -6.83 17.93 2.22
N ARG A 124 -7.28 18.22 1.00
CA ARG A 124 -8.15 19.37 0.68
C ARG A 124 -9.64 19.04 0.77
N ILE A 125 -9.99 17.78 1.03
CA ILE A 125 -11.37 17.27 1.03
C ILE A 125 -12.02 17.37 2.43
N ALA A 126 -11.34 17.94 3.42
CA ALA A 126 -11.85 18.17 4.77
C ALA A 126 -12.05 19.66 5.07
#